data_AF-A0A8C6KAR4-F1
#
_entry.id   AF-A0A8C6KAR4-F1
#
_cell.length_a   1.000
_cell.length_b   1.000
_cell.length_c   1.000
_cell.angle_alpha   90.00
_cell.angle_beta   90.00
_cell.angle_gamma   90.00
#
_symmetry.space_group_name_H-M   'P 1'
#
loop_
_entity.id
_entity.type
_entity.pdbx_description
1 polymer ?
#
loop_
_entity_poly.entity_id
_entity_poly.type
_entity_poly.pdbx_seq_one_letter_code
_entity_poly.pdbx_strand_id
1 'polypeptide(L)'
;MINIHVQILLTILFWNSDCQIIPRIEECGLSCSQGIHCKSKPSSGIFNSFCHDAPASLPSVVLKSMKISTVMKCAQASPCSLHLNIKGTLSLDENIRGLEICSLSLDTQKSQCVNVRFARKKSKMLNGKKVQIQFNCIEVNVAQHIYVTMKTVPNYCEVKLSQEYYVEDCRNSDVGKYIPACSAGKFDYNVDRARKIISVNVSNFLRDQDYYIRLCHKWFTCEDVGAFAVIKGKESLKSVSLKYSQLLPCLCIEGWLAIPDARRIQLCPFENDTKALWDNIVYNPVTQTLAWEPACPVLVLVNLCRLMKSNDYCEDIQNSSRSSPEKVKYSRVDTHPRLCMKFTTKQGSWVKCPFAHGEFPAWKMRTAAVAEQIQVFFTSQTKAQFSVLVCNRTQLASCESLGMHHSVSVGDSVSIAMSREMCGSTFCIQGWRTDVDYSVPLQICDIHCGAGSQNLPLRQIGTNYRQRWDKTRFPWSDI
;
A
#
# COMPACT_ATOMS: atom_id res chain seq x y z
N MET A 1 61.87 -5.44 8.26
CA MET A 1 60.54 -5.38 7.63
C MET A 1 59.52 -5.92 8.62
N ILE A 2 58.81 -5.01 9.29
CA ILE A 2 57.87 -5.29 10.38
C ILE A 2 56.50 -5.53 9.75
N ASN A 3 55.91 -6.69 10.00
CA ASN A 3 54.63 -7.11 9.43
C ASN A 3 53.51 -6.74 10.40
N ILE A 4 52.68 -5.77 10.04
CA ILE A 4 51.58 -5.24 10.86
C ILE A 4 50.31 -6.02 10.51
N HIS A 5 49.88 -6.89 11.43
CA HIS A 5 48.54 -7.48 11.39
C HIS A 5 47.53 -6.45 11.89
N VAL A 6 46.69 -5.93 10.99
CA VAL A 6 45.52 -5.12 11.34
C VAL A 6 44.33 -6.07 11.51
N GLN A 7 43.89 -6.26 12.76
CA GLN A 7 42.69 -7.02 13.10
C GLN A 7 41.54 -6.02 13.27
N ILE A 8 40.62 -6.01 12.30
CA ILE A 8 39.42 -5.15 12.32
C ILE A 8 38.40 -5.81 13.27
N LEU A 9 38.19 -5.18 14.43
CA LEU A 9 37.16 -5.59 15.38
C LEU A 9 35.81 -4.99 14.94
N LEU A 10 34.92 -5.82 14.38
CA LEU A 10 33.53 -5.46 14.12
C LEU A 10 32.76 -5.47 15.44
N THR A 11 32.53 -4.29 16.02
CA THR A 11 31.59 -4.09 17.12
C THR A 11 30.16 -4.09 16.57
N ILE A 12 29.47 -5.23 16.73
CA ILE A 12 28.04 -5.33 16.44
C ILE A 12 27.31 -4.57 17.56
N LEU A 13 26.83 -3.36 17.25
CA LEU A 13 25.86 -2.65 18.08
C LEU A 13 24.51 -3.36 17.96
N PHE A 14 24.26 -4.31 18.85
CA PHE A 14 22.90 -4.78 19.12
C PHE A 14 22.14 -3.62 19.76
N TRP A 15 21.36 -2.90 18.96
CA TRP A 15 20.25 -2.10 19.47
C TRP A 15 19.22 -3.08 20.05
N ASN A 16 19.40 -3.42 21.34
CA ASN A 16 18.32 -4.00 22.11
C ASN A 16 17.19 -2.98 22.11
N SER A 17 16.14 -3.25 21.33
CA SER A 17 14.85 -2.63 21.57
C SER A 17 14.48 -3.02 22.99
N ASP A 18 14.55 -2.08 23.93
CA ASP A 18 14.21 -2.30 25.32
C ASP A 18 12.79 -2.87 25.39
N CYS A 19 12.70 -4.19 25.51
CA CYS A 19 11.45 -4.90 25.69
C CYS A 19 11.03 -4.67 27.15
N GLN A 20 10.50 -3.48 27.43
CA GLN A 20 10.03 -3.13 28.77
C GLN A 20 8.78 -3.95 29.08
N ILE A 21 8.97 -4.98 29.92
CA ILE A 21 7.90 -5.82 30.44
C ILE A 21 7.03 -5.00 31.38
N ILE A 22 5.71 -4.99 31.15
CA ILE A 22 4.78 -4.24 32.01
C ILE A 22 4.44 -5.07 33.24
N PRO A 23 4.68 -4.57 34.48
CA PRO A 23 4.37 -5.31 35.69
C PRO A 23 2.88 -5.60 35.81
N ARG A 24 2.54 -6.81 36.25
CA ARG A 24 1.15 -7.25 36.44
C ARG A 24 0.70 -7.09 37.89
N ILE A 25 -0.56 -6.74 38.06
CA ILE A 25 -1.23 -6.64 39.36
C ILE A 25 -2.54 -7.44 39.32
N GLU A 26 -2.86 -8.13 40.42
CA GLU A 26 -4.14 -8.84 40.57
C GLU A 26 -5.24 -7.83 40.94
N GLU A 27 -4.95 -7.02 41.96
CA GLU A 27 -5.82 -5.95 42.43
C GLU A 27 -5.08 -4.62 42.44
N CYS A 28 -5.84 -3.57 42.14
CA CYS A 28 -5.34 -2.21 42.33
C CYS A 28 -5.56 -1.81 43.80
N GLY A 29 -4.72 -0.93 44.32
CA GLY A 29 -4.81 -0.49 45.71
C GLY A 29 -3.90 0.68 46.03
N LEU A 30 -3.81 0.93 47.34
CA LEU A 30 -2.98 1.95 47.95
C LEU A 30 -2.07 1.26 48.96
N SER A 31 -0.77 1.52 48.86
CA SER A 31 0.19 1.10 49.88
C SER A 31 0.99 2.27 50.41
N CYS A 32 1.28 2.26 51.71
CA CYS A 32 2.10 3.25 52.39
C CYS A 32 3.18 2.56 53.22
N SER A 33 4.40 3.08 53.18
CA SER A 33 5.51 2.54 53.95
C SER A 33 5.48 3.01 55.42
N GLN A 34 6.44 2.52 56.22
CA GLN A 34 6.62 2.93 57.63
C GLN A 34 5.42 2.62 58.56
N GLY A 35 4.60 1.62 58.21
CA GLY A 35 3.48 1.17 59.06
C GLY A 35 2.38 2.23 59.25
N ILE A 36 2.26 3.16 58.30
CA ILE A 36 1.22 4.20 58.28
C ILE A 36 -0.03 3.61 57.63
N HIS A 37 -1.14 3.67 58.35
CA HIS A 37 -2.44 3.40 57.77
C HIS A 37 -2.90 4.61 56.96
N CYS A 38 -3.07 4.38 55.67
CA CYS A 38 -3.57 5.36 54.72
C CYS A 38 -4.85 4.85 54.06
N LYS A 39 -5.75 5.77 53.71
CA LYS A 39 -7.01 5.46 53.03
C LYS A 39 -7.15 6.37 51.83
N SER A 40 -7.50 5.80 50.68
CA SER A 40 -7.88 6.54 49.48
C SER A 40 -9.39 6.81 49.46
N LYS A 41 -9.77 7.97 48.94
CA LYS A 41 -11.15 8.30 48.57
C LYS A 41 -11.12 9.07 47.24
N PRO A 42 -12.07 8.84 46.32
CA PRO A 42 -12.23 9.69 45.15
C PRO A 42 -12.35 11.16 45.58
N SER A 43 -11.65 12.06 44.90
CA SER A 43 -11.75 13.51 45.15
C SER A 43 -12.75 14.10 44.17
N SER A 44 -13.78 14.79 44.70
CA SER A 44 -14.73 15.56 43.89
C SER A 44 -14.20 16.96 43.52
N GLY A 45 -12.94 17.29 43.85
CA GLY A 45 -12.25 18.51 43.39
C GLY A 45 -12.67 19.83 44.08
N ILE A 46 -13.76 19.86 44.85
CA ILE A 46 -14.30 21.12 45.40
C ILE A 46 -13.48 21.66 46.59
N PHE A 47 -12.92 20.80 47.43
CA PHE A 47 -12.29 21.21 48.71
C PHE A 47 -10.77 21.47 48.63
N ASN A 48 -10.13 21.22 47.49
CA ASN A 48 -8.68 21.35 47.31
C ASN A 48 -8.31 22.13 46.04
N SER A 49 -9.29 22.81 45.44
CA SER A 49 -9.16 23.63 44.23
C SER A 49 -8.29 24.87 44.48
N PHE A 50 -8.52 25.54 45.61
CA PHE A 50 -7.74 26.69 46.04
C PHE A 50 -6.54 26.25 46.87
N CYS A 51 -5.41 26.90 46.64
CA CYS A 51 -4.21 26.66 47.42
C CYS A 51 -4.13 27.64 48.60
N HIS A 52 -3.50 27.21 49.67
CA HIS A 52 -3.21 28.00 50.86
C HIS A 52 -1.72 28.35 50.91
N ASP A 53 -1.38 29.43 51.61
CA ASP A 53 0.01 29.74 51.94
C ASP A 53 0.58 28.69 52.88
N ALA A 54 1.81 28.25 52.61
CA ALA A 54 2.49 27.28 53.45
C ALA A 54 2.87 27.91 54.80
N PRO A 55 2.65 27.22 55.93
CA PRO A 55 3.14 27.67 57.22
C PRO A 55 4.66 27.85 57.19
N ALA A 56 5.19 28.87 57.89
CA ALA A 56 6.64 29.11 57.96
C ALA A 56 7.44 27.92 58.55
N SER A 57 6.77 27.04 59.31
CA SER A 57 7.36 25.81 59.86
C SER A 57 7.45 24.65 58.86
N LEU A 58 6.78 24.75 57.70
CA LEU A 58 6.76 23.69 56.70
C LEU A 58 8.06 23.70 55.89
N PRO A 59 8.78 22.57 55.76
CA PRO A 59 9.97 22.51 54.93
C PRO A 59 9.66 22.85 53.46
N SER A 60 10.56 23.58 52.79
CA SER A 60 10.37 23.96 51.38
C SER A 60 10.24 22.77 50.41
N VAL A 61 10.74 21.58 50.79
CA VAL A 61 10.70 20.36 49.97
C VAL A 61 10.06 19.21 50.75
N VAL A 62 8.76 19.30 51.02
CA VAL A 62 7.99 18.19 51.61
C VAL A 62 7.88 17.02 50.64
N LEU A 63 7.45 17.30 49.40
CA LEU A 63 7.34 16.29 48.35
C LEU A 63 8.73 16.09 47.74
N LYS A 64 9.29 14.88 47.94
CA LYS A 64 10.67 14.58 47.55
C LYS A 64 10.79 14.07 46.12
N SER A 65 9.88 13.20 45.71
CA SER A 65 9.88 12.64 44.35
C SER A 65 8.52 12.08 43.98
N MET A 66 8.29 12.00 42.67
CA MET A 66 7.17 11.29 42.05
C MET A 66 7.74 10.45 40.92
N LYS A 67 7.38 9.17 40.87
CA LYS A 67 7.71 8.26 39.77
C LYS A 67 6.42 7.67 39.24
N ILE A 68 6.22 7.79 37.94
CA ILE A 68 5.07 7.24 37.23
C ILE A 68 5.56 6.06 36.40
N SER A 69 4.77 4.98 36.39
CA SER A 69 4.94 3.84 35.49
C SER A 69 3.57 3.26 35.18
N THR A 70 3.48 2.42 34.16
CA THR A 70 2.25 1.67 33.88
C THR A 70 2.30 0.27 34.52
N VAL A 71 1.14 -0.24 34.91
CA VAL A 71 0.94 -1.62 35.33
C VAL A 71 -0.30 -2.19 34.66
N MET A 72 -0.35 -3.51 34.55
CA MET A 72 -1.42 -4.21 33.85
C MET A 72 -2.27 -5.03 34.83
N LYS A 73 -3.58 -4.79 34.84
CA LYS A 73 -4.55 -5.57 35.61
C LYS A 73 -5.27 -6.53 34.69
N CYS A 74 -5.15 -7.84 34.94
CA CYS A 74 -5.70 -8.89 34.10
C CYS A 74 -6.77 -9.70 34.83
N ALA A 75 -7.93 -9.89 34.21
CA ALA A 75 -8.89 -10.89 34.69
C ALA A 75 -8.49 -12.26 34.13
N GLN A 76 -8.10 -13.22 34.98
CA GLN A 76 -7.85 -14.63 34.60
C GLN A 76 -7.03 -14.80 33.30
N ALA A 77 -5.92 -14.04 33.19
CA ALA A 77 -4.95 -14.00 32.08
C ALA A 77 -5.25 -13.11 30.85
N SER A 78 -6.50 -12.79 30.52
CA SER A 78 -6.93 -11.83 29.47
C SER A 78 -8.46 -11.75 29.45
N PRO A 79 -9.09 -10.57 29.24
CA PRO A 79 -8.53 -9.29 28.84
C PRO A 79 -7.88 -8.52 30.00
N CYS A 80 -6.88 -7.70 29.67
CA CYS A 80 -6.21 -6.82 30.63
C CYS A 80 -6.51 -5.34 30.37
N SER A 81 -6.37 -4.52 31.41
CA SER A 81 -6.48 -3.06 31.37
C SER A 81 -5.18 -2.43 31.87
N LEU A 82 -4.84 -1.24 31.38
CA LEU A 82 -3.67 -0.48 31.82
C LEU A 82 -4.07 0.47 32.95
N HIS A 83 -3.22 0.54 33.98
CA HIS A 83 -3.39 1.42 35.12
C HIS A 83 -2.10 2.17 35.38
N LEU A 84 -2.19 3.43 35.80
CA LEU A 84 -1.04 4.20 36.25
C LEU A 84 -0.65 3.79 37.65
N ASN A 85 0.63 3.49 37.82
CA ASN A 85 1.28 3.25 39.09
C ASN A 85 2.13 4.47 39.47
N ILE A 86 1.63 5.22 40.43
CA ILE A 86 2.22 6.48 40.90
C ILE A 86 2.87 6.22 42.26
N LYS A 87 4.20 6.36 42.31
CA LYS A 87 5.02 6.23 43.52
C LYS A 87 5.51 7.60 43.95
N GLY A 88 4.95 8.11 45.04
CA GLY A 88 5.36 9.37 45.66
C GLY A 88 6.21 9.14 46.90
N THR A 89 7.23 9.97 47.10
CA THR A 89 7.95 10.06 48.38
C THR A 89 7.73 11.43 48.99
N LEU A 90 7.29 11.48 50.25
CA LEU A 90 7.16 12.72 51.01
C LEU A 90 7.83 12.61 52.38
N SER A 91 8.22 13.76 52.92
CA SER A 91 8.51 13.91 54.35
C SER A 91 7.21 14.24 55.08
N LEU A 92 6.86 13.46 56.10
CA LEU A 92 5.70 13.78 56.93
C LEU A 92 5.92 15.05 57.74
N ASP A 93 4.85 15.84 57.86
CA ASP A 93 4.79 17.05 58.68
C ASP A 93 3.47 17.09 59.44
N GLU A 94 3.44 17.78 60.58
CA GLU A 94 2.22 17.91 61.39
C GLU A 94 1.10 18.66 60.67
N ASN A 95 1.44 19.56 59.75
CA ASN A 95 0.50 20.34 58.96
C ASN A 95 -0.08 19.55 57.78
N ILE A 96 0.46 18.36 57.49
CA ILE A 96 0.06 17.53 56.35
C ILE A 96 -0.84 16.39 56.80
N ARG A 97 -2.06 16.35 56.25
CA ARG A 97 -3.07 15.33 56.55
C ARG A 97 -3.14 14.23 55.50
N GLY A 98 -2.51 14.43 54.35
CA GLY A 98 -2.62 13.54 53.21
C GLY A 98 -2.02 14.11 51.93
N LEU A 99 -2.33 13.46 50.82
CA LEU A 99 -2.01 13.87 49.45
C LEU A 99 -3.24 13.80 48.56
N GLU A 100 -3.27 14.63 47.53
CA GLU A 100 -4.17 14.51 46.40
C GLU A 100 -3.35 14.20 45.15
N ILE A 101 -3.73 13.15 44.43
CA ILE A 101 -3.10 12.73 43.18
C ILE A 101 -4.15 12.88 42.09
N CYS A 102 -3.84 13.68 41.07
CA CYS A 102 -4.70 13.92 39.92
C CYS A 102 -4.01 13.49 38.63
N SER A 103 -4.75 12.83 37.75
CA SER A 103 -4.37 12.54 36.37
C SER A 103 -5.28 13.34 35.43
N LEU A 104 -4.69 14.08 34.50
CA LEU A 104 -5.39 14.79 33.43
C LEU A 104 -4.97 14.19 32.09
N SER A 105 -5.92 13.71 31.30
CA SER A 105 -5.70 13.37 29.90
C SER A 105 -5.59 14.64 29.09
N LEU A 106 -4.49 14.85 28.39
CA LEU A 106 -4.30 16.01 27.51
C LEU A 106 -5.13 15.88 26.23
N ASP A 107 -5.37 14.66 25.76
CA ASP A 107 -6.16 14.37 24.55
C ASP A 107 -7.67 14.62 24.75
N THR A 108 -8.22 14.24 25.91
CA THR A 108 -9.68 14.29 26.17
C THR A 108 -10.09 15.36 27.17
N GLN A 109 -9.13 16.03 27.81
CA GLN A 109 -9.32 16.97 28.92
C GLN A 109 -10.05 16.37 30.14
N LYS A 110 -10.19 15.04 30.22
CA LYS A 110 -10.79 14.36 31.37
C LYS A 110 -9.79 14.26 32.52
N SER A 111 -10.24 14.60 33.72
CA SER A 111 -9.43 14.51 34.94
C SER A 111 -10.00 13.49 35.94
N GLN A 112 -9.11 12.79 36.63
CA GLN A 112 -9.43 11.87 37.72
C GLN A 112 -8.52 12.16 38.91
N CYS A 113 -9.10 12.36 40.09
CA CYS A 113 -8.36 12.71 41.30
C CYS A 113 -8.69 11.78 42.46
N VAL A 114 -7.67 11.45 43.26
CA VAL A 114 -7.80 10.65 44.49
C VAL A 114 -7.16 11.37 45.67
N ASN A 115 -7.87 11.37 46.79
CA ASN A 115 -7.36 11.85 48.07
C ASN A 115 -6.86 10.68 48.91
N VAL A 116 -5.58 10.70 49.25
CA VAL A 116 -4.93 9.77 50.18
C VAL A 116 -4.80 10.46 51.54
N ARG A 117 -5.49 9.94 52.57
CA ARG A 117 -5.45 10.51 53.93
C ARG A 117 -4.60 9.65 54.87
N PHE A 118 -3.81 10.30 55.71
CA PHE A 118 -3.01 9.65 56.75
C PHE A 118 -3.73 9.64 58.10
N ALA A 119 -3.49 8.60 58.90
CA ALA A 119 -3.97 8.55 60.28
C ALA A 119 -3.25 9.60 61.16
N ARG A 120 -4.00 10.59 61.68
CA ARG A 120 -3.47 11.74 62.44
C ARG A 120 -2.51 11.37 63.57
N LYS A 121 -2.83 10.34 64.38
CA LYS A 121 -2.01 9.93 65.54
C LYS A 121 -0.59 9.50 65.14
N LYS A 122 -0.44 8.79 64.03
CA LYS A 122 0.88 8.35 63.54
C LYS A 122 1.62 9.42 62.74
N SER A 123 0.90 10.35 62.10
CA SER A 123 1.52 11.47 61.37
C SER A 123 2.37 12.36 62.29
N LYS A 124 1.84 12.70 63.47
CA LYS A 124 2.59 13.48 64.48
C LYS A 124 3.82 12.73 65.01
N MET A 125 3.71 11.42 65.22
CA MET A 125 4.80 10.60 65.75
C MET A 125 5.96 10.39 64.76
N LEU A 126 5.70 10.56 63.46
CA LEU A 126 6.65 10.33 62.37
C LEU A 126 7.08 11.64 61.69
N ASN A 127 6.97 12.77 62.40
CA ASN A 127 7.38 14.07 61.87
C ASN A 127 8.82 14.03 61.33
N GLY A 128 9.03 14.55 60.12
CA GLY A 128 10.30 14.54 59.40
C GLY A 128 10.72 13.20 58.76
N LYS A 129 10.04 12.08 59.05
CA LYS A 129 10.35 10.78 58.42
C LYS A 129 9.87 10.76 56.96
N LYS A 130 10.64 10.05 56.13
CA LYS A 130 10.31 9.82 54.71
C LYS A 130 9.33 8.65 54.59
N VAL A 131 8.22 8.90 53.91
CA VAL A 131 7.15 7.93 53.63
C VAL A 131 7.01 7.79 52.14
N GLN A 132 6.84 6.54 51.70
CA GLN A 132 6.56 6.20 50.31
C GLN A 132 5.10 5.80 50.20
N ILE A 133 4.46 6.30 49.15
CA ILE A 133 3.06 6.04 48.84
C ILE A 133 3.02 5.51 47.42
N GLN A 134 2.29 4.43 47.21
CA GLN A 134 2.05 3.87 45.90
C GLN A 134 0.55 3.75 45.67
N PHE A 135 0.07 4.32 44.58
CA PHE A 135 -1.31 4.22 44.12
C PHE A 135 -1.34 3.73 42.67
N ASN A 136 -2.12 2.68 42.39
CA ASN A 136 -2.10 2.03 41.09
C ASN A 136 -3.50 1.74 40.48
N CYS A 137 -4.52 2.55 40.81
CA CYS A 137 -5.91 2.33 40.38
C CYS A 137 -6.43 3.34 39.33
N ILE A 138 -5.58 4.19 38.73
CA ILE A 138 -6.03 5.13 37.70
C ILE A 138 -5.98 4.40 36.36
N GLU A 139 -7.13 4.02 35.82
CA GLU A 139 -7.24 3.35 34.52
C GLU A 139 -6.90 4.32 33.38
N VAL A 140 -6.10 3.87 32.42
CA VAL A 140 -5.62 4.65 31.26
C VAL A 140 -5.68 3.84 29.97
N ASN A 141 -5.75 4.54 28.84
CA ASN A 141 -5.73 3.96 27.51
C ASN A 141 -4.31 3.91 26.94
N VAL A 142 -4.10 3.04 25.96
CA VAL A 142 -2.83 2.92 25.22
C VAL A 142 -2.50 4.24 24.51
N ALA A 143 -1.21 4.56 24.41
CA ALA A 143 -0.71 5.75 23.72
C ALA A 143 -1.30 7.10 24.21
N GLN A 144 -1.89 7.13 25.41
CA GLN A 144 -2.49 8.34 25.97
C GLN A 144 -1.41 9.28 26.53
N HIS A 145 -1.56 10.59 26.31
CA HIS A 145 -0.69 11.61 26.91
C HIS A 145 -1.35 12.18 28.15
N ILE A 146 -0.70 12.00 29.30
CA ILE A 146 -1.25 12.35 30.59
C ILE A 146 -0.35 13.31 31.37
N TYR A 147 -0.99 14.20 32.13
CA TYR A 147 -0.35 15.10 33.06
C TYR A 147 -0.76 14.73 34.48
N VAL A 148 0.20 14.24 35.27
CA VAL A 148 -0.05 13.82 36.65
C VAL A 148 0.43 14.90 37.61
N THR A 149 -0.41 15.26 38.57
CA THR A 149 -0.09 16.22 39.63
C THR A 149 -0.30 15.59 41.00
N MET A 150 0.68 15.76 41.89
CA MET A 150 0.61 15.37 43.30
C MET A 150 0.71 16.61 44.18
N LYS A 151 -0.32 16.82 45.02
CA LYS A 151 -0.45 17.95 45.94
C LYS A 151 -0.60 17.44 47.37
N THR A 152 -0.30 18.32 48.33
CA THR A 152 -0.58 18.06 49.75
C THR A 152 -2.07 18.26 50.07
N VAL A 153 -2.51 17.69 51.20
CA VAL A 153 -3.83 17.96 51.78
C VAL A 153 -3.63 18.50 53.20
N PRO A 154 -3.96 19.79 53.48
CA PRO A 154 -4.51 20.79 52.54
C PRO A 154 -3.51 21.18 51.44
N ASN A 155 -4.02 21.69 50.30
CA ASN A 155 -3.22 22.11 49.16
C ASN A 155 -2.43 23.39 49.46
N TYR A 156 -1.10 23.31 49.49
CA TYR A 156 -0.22 24.46 49.60
C TYR A 156 0.34 24.88 48.23
N CYS A 157 0.30 26.18 47.90
CA CYS A 157 0.49 26.68 46.52
C CYS A 157 1.80 26.24 45.85
N GLU A 158 2.90 26.24 46.59
CA GLU A 158 4.24 25.90 46.08
C GLU A 158 4.61 24.44 46.30
N VAL A 159 3.83 23.69 47.07
CA VAL A 159 4.14 22.31 47.45
C VAL A 159 3.37 21.33 46.56
N LYS A 160 3.80 21.25 45.30
CA LYS A 160 3.26 20.34 44.29
C LYS A 160 4.36 19.71 43.45
N LEU A 161 4.15 18.47 43.02
CA LEU A 161 4.93 17.82 41.98
C LEU A 161 4.04 17.57 40.77
N SER A 162 4.57 17.79 39.58
CA SER A 162 3.86 17.51 38.35
C SER A 162 4.81 16.87 37.34
N GLN A 163 4.29 15.94 36.54
CA GLN A 163 5.08 15.25 35.52
C GLN A 163 4.15 14.79 34.39
N GLU A 164 4.63 14.94 33.15
CA GLU A 164 4.01 14.33 31.98
C GLU A 164 4.43 12.87 31.83
N TYR A 165 3.50 12.04 31.37
CA TYR A 165 3.75 10.63 31.11
C TYR A 165 3.03 10.21 29.83
N TYR A 166 3.70 9.40 29.01
CA TYR A 166 3.15 8.79 27.81
C TYR A 166 2.92 7.32 28.09
N VAL A 167 1.66 6.89 28.00
CA VAL A 167 1.31 5.49 28.19
C VAL A 167 1.80 4.67 27.00
N GLU A 168 2.29 3.47 27.28
CA GLU A 168 2.83 2.54 26.29
C GLU A 168 1.79 2.25 25.21
N ASP A 169 2.26 2.20 23.96
CA ASP A 169 1.43 1.94 22.80
C ASP A 169 1.41 0.45 22.43
N CYS A 170 0.63 0.09 21.41
CA CYS A 170 0.53 -1.29 20.92
C CYS A 170 1.82 -1.83 20.27
N ARG A 171 2.92 -1.05 20.18
CA ARG A 171 4.23 -1.55 19.74
C ARG A 171 4.96 -2.27 20.88
N ASN A 172 4.63 -1.94 22.13
CA ASN A 172 5.11 -2.71 23.28
C ASN A 172 4.53 -4.15 23.20
N SER A 173 5.40 -5.14 23.38
CA SER A 173 5.06 -6.56 23.19
C SER A 173 4.00 -7.06 24.17
N ASP A 174 4.01 -6.61 25.43
CA ASP A 174 3.01 -6.96 26.43
C ASP A 174 1.68 -6.25 26.15
N VAL A 175 1.72 -4.95 25.85
CA VAL A 175 0.51 -4.17 25.51
C VAL A 175 -0.17 -4.76 24.28
N GLY A 176 0.59 -5.01 23.22
CA GLY A 176 0.09 -5.58 21.97
C GLY A 176 -0.55 -6.95 22.13
N LYS A 177 -0.09 -7.75 23.10
CA LYS A 177 -0.57 -9.12 23.33
C LYS A 177 -1.80 -9.21 24.24
N TYR A 178 -1.85 -8.40 25.29
CA TYR A 178 -2.84 -8.57 26.37
C TYR A 178 -3.88 -7.45 26.45
N ILE A 179 -3.62 -6.28 25.84
CA ILE A 179 -4.59 -5.19 25.81
C ILE A 179 -5.53 -5.37 24.61
N PRO A 180 -6.86 -5.47 24.84
CA PRO A 180 -7.80 -5.77 23.77
C PRO A 180 -7.85 -4.75 22.65
N ALA A 181 -7.66 -3.46 22.95
CA ALA A 181 -7.62 -2.40 21.95
C ALA A 181 -6.50 -2.60 20.91
N CYS A 182 -5.43 -3.31 21.30
CA CYS A 182 -4.32 -3.65 20.42
C CYS A 182 -4.51 -4.97 19.67
N SER A 183 -5.38 -5.86 20.16
CA SER A 183 -5.72 -7.10 19.48
C SER A 183 -6.76 -6.84 18.40
N ALA A 184 -6.29 -6.70 17.17
CA ALA A 184 -7.15 -6.56 16.00
C ALA A 184 -7.72 -7.90 15.50
N GLY A 185 -7.52 -9.00 16.23
CA GLY A 185 -7.93 -10.35 15.82
C GLY A 185 -6.97 -10.98 14.80
N LYS A 186 -7.30 -12.21 14.38
CA LYS A 186 -6.57 -12.94 13.32
C LYS A 186 -7.56 -13.43 12.27
N PHE A 187 -7.21 -13.28 11.00
CA PHE A 187 -8.00 -13.78 9.88
C PHE A 187 -7.59 -15.20 9.49
N ASP A 188 -8.58 -16.09 9.47
CA ASP A 188 -8.52 -17.34 8.75
C ASP A 188 -9.49 -17.22 7.57
N TYR A 189 -9.03 -17.48 6.34
CA TYR A 189 -9.83 -17.24 5.14
C TYR A 189 -9.79 -18.42 4.18
N ASN A 190 -10.87 -18.57 3.41
CA ASN A 190 -10.98 -19.52 2.31
C ASN A 190 -11.48 -18.82 1.05
N VAL A 191 -10.90 -19.15 -0.10
CA VAL A 191 -11.21 -18.52 -1.38
C VAL A 191 -11.92 -19.50 -2.30
N ASP A 192 -13.16 -19.18 -2.66
CA ASP A 192 -13.91 -19.85 -3.73
C ASP A 192 -13.73 -19.06 -5.04
N ARG A 193 -12.88 -19.58 -5.93
CA ARG A 193 -12.58 -18.96 -7.24
C ARG A 193 -13.73 -19.11 -8.25
N ALA A 194 -14.55 -20.15 -8.13
CA ALA A 194 -15.67 -20.39 -9.05
C ALA A 194 -16.83 -19.42 -8.77
N ARG A 195 -17.15 -19.22 -7.49
CA ARG A 195 -18.23 -18.30 -7.06
C ARG A 195 -17.76 -16.87 -6.82
N LYS A 196 -16.45 -16.62 -6.91
CA LYS A 196 -15.80 -15.35 -6.60
C LYS A 196 -16.14 -14.84 -5.19
N ILE A 197 -15.98 -15.71 -4.20
CA ILE A 197 -16.29 -15.43 -2.79
C ILE A 197 -15.05 -15.68 -1.93
N ILE A 198 -14.84 -14.82 -0.93
CA ILE A 198 -13.87 -15.01 0.14
C ILE A 198 -14.66 -15.18 1.43
N SER A 199 -14.52 -16.34 2.06
CA SER A 199 -15.07 -16.60 3.38
C SER A 199 -14.01 -16.29 4.42
N VAL A 200 -14.30 -15.38 5.34
CA VAL A 200 -13.39 -14.93 6.39
C VAL A 200 -13.95 -15.35 7.74
N ASN A 201 -13.09 -15.91 8.58
CA ASN A 201 -13.34 -16.18 9.98
C ASN A 201 -12.34 -15.37 10.80
N VAL A 202 -12.81 -14.78 11.91
CA VAL A 202 -11.97 -13.95 12.78
C VAL A 202 -11.84 -14.64 14.12
N SER A 203 -10.61 -14.89 14.55
CA SER A 203 -10.29 -15.42 15.87
C SER A 203 -9.59 -14.38 16.74
N ASN A 204 -9.50 -14.64 18.04
CA ASN A 204 -8.73 -13.83 19.01
C ASN A 204 -9.15 -12.35 19.14
N PHE A 205 -10.46 -12.05 19.04
CA PHE A 205 -11.02 -10.72 19.28
C PHE A 205 -12.03 -10.75 20.46
N LEU A 206 -12.37 -9.57 21.01
CA LEU A 206 -13.30 -9.45 22.13
C LEU A 206 -14.71 -9.91 21.75
N ARG A 207 -15.22 -10.95 22.43
CA ARG A 207 -16.53 -11.59 22.15
C ARG A 207 -17.76 -10.71 22.42
N ASP A 208 -17.58 -9.55 23.04
CA ASP A 208 -18.72 -8.66 23.37
C ASP A 208 -18.81 -7.43 22.45
N GLN A 209 -17.92 -7.33 21.46
CA GLN A 209 -17.88 -6.20 20.52
C GLN A 209 -18.11 -6.66 19.08
N ASP A 210 -18.79 -5.82 18.31
CA ASP A 210 -18.96 -6.05 16.88
C ASP A 210 -17.62 -5.90 16.16
N TYR A 211 -17.43 -6.64 15.07
CA TYR A 211 -16.21 -6.63 14.28
C TYR A 211 -16.55 -6.33 12.81
N TYR A 212 -15.92 -5.30 12.26
CA TYR A 212 -16.10 -4.87 10.88
C TYR A 212 -15.10 -5.56 9.96
N ILE A 213 -15.56 -6.02 8.80
CA ILE A 213 -14.73 -6.62 7.76
C ILE A 213 -15.14 -6.05 6.42
N ARG A 214 -14.18 -5.69 5.58
CA ARG A 214 -14.43 -5.27 4.20
C ARG A 214 -13.37 -5.77 3.24
N LEU A 215 -13.71 -5.74 1.95
CA LEU A 215 -12.71 -5.81 0.88
C LEU A 215 -12.32 -4.41 0.44
N CYS A 216 -11.04 -4.22 0.17
CA CYS A 216 -10.51 -2.96 -0.33
C CYS A 216 -9.36 -3.17 -1.31
N HIS A 217 -9.04 -2.14 -2.08
CA HIS A 217 -7.82 -2.07 -2.86
C HIS A 217 -6.72 -1.36 -2.06
N LYS A 218 -5.61 -2.05 -1.86
CA LYS A 218 -4.44 -1.54 -1.17
C LYS A 218 -3.54 -0.76 -2.15
N TRP A 219 -3.61 0.57 -2.04
CA TRP A 219 -2.59 1.48 -2.56
C TRP A 219 -1.71 1.96 -1.40
N PHE A 220 -1.71 3.27 -1.11
CA PHE A 220 -1.12 3.83 0.11
C PHE A 220 -2.06 3.63 1.32
N THR A 221 -3.37 3.74 1.06
CA THR A 221 -4.43 3.37 2.00
C THR A 221 -5.35 2.33 1.35
N CYS A 222 -6.30 1.81 2.14
CA CYS A 222 -7.25 0.78 1.73
C CYS A 222 -8.54 1.44 1.25
N GLU A 223 -8.67 1.52 -0.08
CA GLU A 223 -9.80 2.14 -0.79
C GLU A 223 -10.97 1.17 -0.90
N ASP A 224 -12.17 1.64 -0.56
CA ASP A 224 -13.33 0.77 -0.41
C ASP A 224 -13.81 0.19 -1.74
N VAL A 225 -14.10 -1.12 -1.75
CA VAL A 225 -14.62 -1.86 -2.91
C VAL A 225 -16.13 -2.16 -2.73
N GLY A 226 -16.74 -1.67 -1.64
CA GLY A 226 -18.18 -1.75 -1.37
C GLY A 226 -18.66 -3.07 -0.76
N ALA A 227 -17.80 -4.09 -0.67
CA ALA A 227 -18.12 -5.33 0.03
C ALA A 227 -17.76 -5.21 1.51
N PHE A 228 -18.78 -5.14 2.37
CA PHE A 228 -18.61 -5.05 3.82
C PHE A 228 -19.48 -6.09 4.54
N ALA A 229 -19.03 -6.52 5.71
CA ALA A 229 -19.76 -7.39 6.62
C ALA A 229 -19.46 -7.00 8.08
N VAL A 230 -20.40 -7.34 8.96
CA VAL A 230 -20.26 -7.14 10.40
C VAL A 230 -20.46 -8.49 11.08
N ILE A 231 -19.47 -8.91 11.87
CA ILE A 231 -19.61 -10.05 12.78
C ILE A 231 -20.11 -9.49 14.11
N LYS A 232 -21.31 -9.92 14.53
CA LYS A 232 -21.84 -9.55 15.84
C LYS A 232 -21.06 -10.28 16.93
N GLY A 233 -20.68 -9.57 18.00
CA GLY A 233 -19.82 -10.14 19.06
C GLY A 233 -20.34 -11.47 19.61
N LYS A 234 -21.65 -11.56 19.87
CA LYS A 234 -22.33 -12.77 20.38
C LYS A 234 -22.29 -13.99 19.44
N GLU A 235 -21.90 -13.79 18.18
CA GLU A 235 -21.86 -14.80 17.13
C GLU A 235 -20.43 -15.02 16.59
N SER A 236 -19.41 -14.89 17.46
CA SER A 236 -17.96 -14.87 17.15
C SER A 236 -17.39 -16.09 16.42
N LEU A 237 -18.20 -17.09 16.06
CA LEU A 237 -17.80 -18.29 15.30
C LEU A 237 -18.34 -18.30 13.87
N LYS A 238 -19.10 -17.28 13.45
CA LYS A 238 -19.66 -17.22 12.10
C LYS A 238 -18.62 -16.69 11.13
N SER A 239 -18.36 -17.47 10.07
CA SER A 239 -17.65 -16.97 8.91
C SER A 239 -18.56 -16.04 8.11
N VAL A 240 -18.00 -14.94 7.60
CA VAL A 240 -18.66 -14.04 6.68
C VAL A 240 -18.13 -14.23 5.27
N SER A 241 -19.01 -14.13 4.28
CA SER A 241 -18.65 -14.30 2.87
C SER A 241 -18.73 -12.96 2.15
N LEU A 242 -17.62 -12.54 1.54
CA LEU A 242 -17.49 -11.30 0.77
C LEU A 242 -17.28 -11.66 -0.71
N LYS A 243 -18.04 -11.03 -1.61
CA LYS A 243 -17.91 -11.24 -3.06
C LYS A 243 -16.86 -10.30 -3.64
N TYR A 244 -16.07 -10.79 -4.60
CA TYR A 244 -15.13 -9.98 -5.37
C TYR A 244 -15.41 -10.06 -6.87
N SER A 245 -14.99 -9.03 -7.62
CA SER A 245 -15.24 -8.92 -9.06
C SER A 245 -14.12 -9.57 -9.89
N GLN A 246 -12.87 -9.25 -9.55
CA GLN A 246 -11.65 -9.65 -10.25
C GLN A 246 -10.57 -10.07 -9.24
N LEU A 247 -9.68 -10.96 -9.68
CA LEU A 247 -8.50 -11.37 -8.92
C LEU A 247 -7.41 -10.33 -9.13
N LEU A 248 -7.14 -9.55 -8.09
CA LEU A 248 -6.25 -8.39 -8.13
C LEU A 248 -5.22 -8.46 -6.99
N PRO A 249 -3.93 -8.22 -7.23
CA PRO A 249 -2.89 -8.30 -6.17
C PRO A 249 -3.10 -7.37 -4.99
N CYS A 250 -3.69 -6.21 -5.25
CA CYS A 250 -4.01 -5.22 -4.24
C CYS A 250 -5.36 -5.46 -3.54
N LEU A 251 -6.13 -6.47 -3.94
CA LEU A 251 -7.39 -6.78 -3.26
C LEU A 251 -7.11 -7.45 -1.92
N CYS A 252 -7.43 -6.74 -0.84
CA CYS A 252 -7.14 -7.15 0.52
C CYS A 252 -8.41 -7.17 1.37
N ILE A 253 -8.38 -8.03 2.39
CA ILE A 253 -9.35 -8.08 3.48
C ILE A 253 -8.85 -7.10 4.54
N GLU A 254 -9.69 -6.15 4.94
CA GLU A 254 -9.44 -5.27 6.07
C GLU A 254 -10.48 -5.52 7.17
N GLY A 255 -10.07 -5.50 8.43
CA GLY A 255 -11.01 -5.54 9.53
C GLY A 255 -10.50 -4.93 10.83
N TRP A 256 -11.46 -4.59 11.70
CA TRP A 256 -11.24 -3.89 12.96
C TRP A 256 -12.42 -4.07 13.91
N LEU A 257 -12.17 -3.88 15.21
CA LEU A 257 -13.20 -3.87 16.25
C LEU A 257 -14.05 -2.60 16.17
N ALA A 258 -15.34 -2.70 16.52
CA ALA A 258 -16.27 -1.57 16.60
C ALA A 258 -16.05 -0.68 17.83
N ILE A 259 -14.79 -0.31 18.08
CA ILE A 259 -14.38 0.60 19.15
C ILE A 259 -13.65 1.81 18.54
N PRO A 260 -13.68 2.99 19.20
CA PRO A 260 -12.90 4.14 18.76
C PRO A 260 -11.41 3.80 18.63
N ASP A 261 -10.77 4.29 17.57
CA ASP A 261 -9.34 4.13 17.30
C ASP A 261 -8.85 2.67 17.26
N ALA A 262 -9.76 1.73 16.94
CA ALA A 262 -9.41 0.34 16.75
C ALA A 262 -8.32 0.17 15.69
N ARG A 263 -7.27 -0.58 16.03
CA ARG A 263 -6.25 -0.97 15.07
C ARG A 263 -6.88 -1.80 13.96
N ARG A 264 -6.60 -1.42 12.71
CA ARG A 264 -7.00 -2.16 11.52
C ARG A 264 -5.95 -3.19 11.16
N ILE A 265 -6.38 -4.38 10.76
CA ILE A 265 -5.52 -5.39 10.15
C ILE A 265 -5.90 -5.59 8.69
N GLN A 266 -4.89 -5.83 7.86
CA GLN A 266 -5.03 -6.04 6.43
C GLN A 266 -4.29 -7.30 6.01
N LEU A 267 -4.92 -8.09 5.15
CA LEU A 267 -4.33 -9.28 4.56
C LEU A 267 -4.72 -9.35 3.08
N CYS A 268 -3.78 -9.65 2.19
CA CYS A 268 -3.99 -9.64 0.74
C CYS A 268 -3.88 -11.07 0.17
N PRO A 269 -5.01 -11.79 -0.03
CA PRO A 269 -4.99 -13.20 -0.47
C PRO A 269 -4.42 -13.43 -1.86
N PHE A 270 -4.42 -12.40 -2.71
CA PHE A 270 -4.17 -12.51 -4.15
C PHE A 270 -2.88 -11.85 -4.59
N GLU A 271 -1.95 -11.58 -3.67
CA GLU A 271 -0.71 -10.83 -3.94
C GLU A 271 0.07 -11.36 -5.16
N ASN A 272 -0.03 -12.66 -5.46
CA ASN A 272 0.62 -13.32 -6.59
C ASN A 272 -0.24 -13.43 -7.87
N ASP A 273 -1.53 -13.09 -7.82
CA ASP A 273 -2.47 -13.20 -8.95
C ASP A 273 -2.39 -11.94 -9.85
N THR A 274 -1.38 -11.86 -10.72
CA THR A 274 -1.13 -10.66 -11.56
C THR A 274 -1.81 -10.67 -12.93
N LYS A 275 -2.43 -11.78 -13.34
CA LYS A 275 -2.89 -12.02 -14.72
C LYS A 275 -3.81 -10.92 -15.25
N ALA A 276 -4.75 -10.44 -14.42
CA ALA A 276 -5.75 -9.44 -14.82
C ALA A 276 -5.14 -8.05 -15.09
N LEU A 277 -3.95 -7.75 -14.55
CA LEU A 277 -3.31 -6.44 -14.69
C LEU A 277 -2.87 -6.16 -16.12
N TRP A 278 -2.51 -7.19 -16.87
CA TRP A 278 -1.88 -7.05 -18.19
C TRP A 278 -2.89 -6.77 -19.31
N ASP A 279 -4.18 -6.96 -19.06
CA ASP A 279 -5.23 -6.83 -20.08
C ASP A 279 -5.74 -5.38 -20.26
N ASN A 280 -5.47 -4.48 -19.30
CA ASN A 280 -6.00 -3.12 -19.32
C ASN A 280 -5.14 -2.14 -20.15
N ILE A 281 -5.07 -2.42 -21.46
CA ILE A 281 -4.36 -1.61 -22.45
C ILE A 281 -5.39 -0.82 -23.27
N VAL A 282 -5.24 0.50 -23.31
CA VAL A 282 -6.15 1.43 -24.00
C VAL A 282 -5.38 2.23 -25.03
N TYR A 283 -5.92 2.30 -26.26
CA TYR A 283 -5.39 3.14 -27.32
C TYR A 283 -6.35 4.29 -27.64
N ASN A 284 -5.84 5.52 -27.66
CA ASN A 284 -6.59 6.69 -28.12
C ASN A 284 -6.14 7.06 -29.55
N PRO A 285 -7.03 6.94 -30.56
CA PRO A 285 -6.68 7.23 -31.96
C PRO A 285 -6.49 8.72 -32.25
N VAL A 286 -7.10 9.62 -31.47
CA VAL A 286 -6.99 11.08 -31.65
C VAL A 286 -5.61 11.57 -31.24
N THR A 287 -5.15 11.13 -30.07
CA THR A 287 -3.83 11.50 -29.53
C THR A 287 -2.72 10.51 -29.92
N GLN A 288 -3.05 9.46 -30.67
CA GLN A 288 -2.16 8.35 -31.01
C GLN A 288 -1.42 7.79 -29.78
N THR A 289 -2.11 7.71 -28.64
CA THR A 289 -1.51 7.35 -27.35
C THR A 289 -1.89 5.93 -26.98
N LEU A 290 -0.89 5.09 -26.73
CA LEU A 290 -1.06 3.77 -26.13
C LEU A 290 -0.78 3.86 -24.64
N ALA A 291 -1.76 3.50 -23.82
CA ALA A 291 -1.64 3.56 -22.37
C ALA A 291 -1.93 2.19 -21.75
N TRP A 292 -1.18 1.84 -20.72
CA TRP A 292 -1.49 0.74 -19.83
C TRP A 292 -1.83 1.30 -18.46
N GLU A 293 -3.01 0.95 -17.94
CA GLU A 293 -3.53 1.46 -16.68
C GLU A 293 -3.81 0.30 -15.73
N PRO A 294 -2.86 -0.03 -14.83
CA PRO A 294 -3.06 -1.14 -13.92
C PRO A 294 -4.12 -0.83 -12.87
N ALA A 295 -4.94 -1.84 -12.55
CA ALA A 295 -5.89 -1.75 -11.45
C ALA A 295 -5.21 -1.82 -10.05
N CYS A 296 -3.93 -2.21 -9.99
CA CYS A 296 -3.15 -2.32 -8.75
C CYS A 296 -1.71 -1.80 -8.95
N PRO A 297 -1.09 -1.22 -7.91
CA PRO A 297 0.28 -0.74 -8.00
C PRO A 297 1.24 -1.94 -8.07
N VAL A 298 1.95 -2.11 -9.19
CA VAL A 298 2.95 -3.19 -9.31
C VAL A 298 4.16 -2.64 -10.02
N LEU A 299 5.33 -2.78 -9.37
CA LEU A 299 6.58 -2.42 -10.01
C LEU A 299 6.85 -3.33 -11.21
N VAL A 300 6.74 -2.78 -12.40
CA VAL A 300 6.90 -3.50 -13.66
C VAL A 300 7.76 -2.69 -14.63
N LEU A 301 8.56 -3.41 -15.41
CA LEU A 301 9.22 -2.87 -16.59
C LEU A 301 8.31 -3.10 -17.80
N VAL A 302 7.87 -2.02 -18.40
CA VAL A 302 7.03 -2.01 -19.60
C VAL A 302 7.88 -1.61 -20.80
N ASN A 303 7.90 -2.47 -21.83
CA ASN A 303 8.57 -2.20 -23.10
C ASN A 303 7.55 -2.37 -24.23
N LEU A 304 7.70 -1.58 -25.29
CA LEU A 304 7.07 -1.90 -26.56
C LEU A 304 7.94 -2.91 -27.28
N CYS A 305 7.33 -3.91 -27.90
CA CYS A 305 8.06 -4.96 -28.60
C CYS A 305 7.36 -5.35 -29.90
N ARG A 306 8.14 -5.89 -30.82
CA ARG A 306 7.69 -6.44 -32.09
C ARG A 306 7.58 -7.95 -31.98
N LEU A 307 6.39 -8.48 -32.21
CA LEU A 307 6.15 -9.92 -32.27
C LEU A 307 6.68 -10.49 -33.58
N MET A 308 7.60 -11.45 -33.49
CA MET A 308 8.22 -12.13 -34.61
C MET A 308 7.39 -13.36 -35.03
N LYS A 309 7.15 -13.49 -36.34
CA LYS A 309 6.29 -14.57 -36.89
C LYS A 309 6.86 -15.98 -36.74
N SER A 310 8.18 -16.12 -36.59
CA SER A 310 8.87 -17.40 -36.68
C SER A 310 8.97 -18.15 -35.35
N ASN A 311 8.89 -17.46 -34.22
CA ASN A 311 9.18 -18.03 -32.90
C ASN A 311 8.33 -17.46 -31.76
N ASP A 312 7.28 -16.67 -32.06
CA ASP A 312 6.44 -15.95 -31.09
C ASP A 312 7.23 -15.14 -30.04
N TYR A 313 8.49 -14.81 -30.37
CA TYR A 313 9.36 -13.99 -29.55
C TYR A 313 9.04 -12.52 -29.79
N CYS A 314 9.01 -11.74 -28.72
CA CYS A 314 8.81 -10.30 -28.80
C CYS A 314 10.15 -9.57 -28.61
N GLU A 315 10.63 -8.95 -29.68
CA GLU A 315 11.87 -8.18 -29.70
C GLU A 315 11.61 -6.74 -29.25
N ASP A 316 12.36 -6.26 -28.26
CA ASP A 316 12.13 -4.95 -27.65
C ASP A 316 12.50 -3.80 -28.59
N ILE A 317 11.61 -2.81 -28.69
CA ILE A 317 11.87 -1.58 -29.43
C ILE A 317 12.76 -0.68 -28.57
N GLN A 318 13.84 -0.17 -29.17
CA GLN A 318 14.79 0.71 -28.50
C GLN A 318 14.11 1.94 -27.91
N ASN A 319 14.59 2.42 -26.75
CA ASN A 319 14.08 3.60 -26.04
C ASN A 319 12.60 3.55 -25.61
N SER A 320 11.95 2.39 -25.70
CA SER A 320 10.57 2.18 -25.23
C SER A 320 10.48 1.76 -23.77
N SER A 321 11.60 1.45 -23.11
CA SER A 321 11.56 0.92 -21.75
C SER A 321 11.12 1.96 -20.72
N ARG A 322 10.11 1.61 -19.92
CA ARG A 322 9.57 2.45 -18.84
C ARG A 322 9.36 1.59 -17.60
N SER A 323 9.91 2.02 -16.47
CA SER A 323 9.68 1.38 -15.17
C SER A 323 8.78 2.28 -14.35
N SER A 324 7.60 1.80 -13.98
CA SER A 324 6.66 2.55 -13.14
C SER A 324 5.75 1.59 -12.39
N PRO A 325 5.40 1.89 -11.12
CA PRO A 325 4.34 1.17 -10.40
C PRO A 325 2.93 1.56 -10.87
N GLU A 326 2.81 2.62 -11.67
CA GLU A 326 1.55 3.23 -12.09
C GLU A 326 1.38 3.21 -13.62
N LYS A 327 0.43 4.02 -14.12
CA LYS A 327 0.08 4.16 -15.53
C LYS A 327 1.31 4.49 -16.40
N VAL A 328 1.48 3.74 -17.48
CA VAL A 328 2.51 3.98 -18.51
C VAL A 328 1.83 4.44 -19.79
N LYS A 329 2.37 5.48 -20.42
CA LYS A 329 1.86 6.05 -21.67
C LYS A 329 2.97 6.16 -22.71
N TYR A 330 2.64 5.81 -23.94
CA TYR A 330 3.44 6.03 -25.14
C TYR A 330 2.65 6.90 -26.09
N SER A 331 3.20 8.05 -26.45
CA SER A 331 2.61 8.97 -27.43
C SER A 331 3.09 8.64 -28.83
N ARG A 332 2.33 9.06 -29.86
CA ARG A 332 2.69 8.88 -31.27
C ARG A 332 3.06 7.43 -31.58
N VAL A 333 2.15 6.51 -31.25
CA VAL A 333 2.31 5.07 -31.46
C VAL A 333 1.57 4.63 -32.71
N ASP A 334 2.26 3.89 -33.57
CA ASP A 334 1.69 3.27 -34.76
C ASP A 334 0.82 2.06 -34.41
N THR A 335 -0.39 2.00 -34.98
CA THR A 335 -1.25 0.83 -34.81
C THR A 335 -0.82 -0.28 -35.76
N HIS A 336 -0.14 -1.32 -35.23
CA HIS A 336 0.34 -2.43 -36.03
C HIS A 336 0.06 -3.79 -35.35
N PRO A 337 -0.43 -4.83 -36.07
CA PRO A 337 -0.82 -6.11 -35.45
C PRO A 337 0.29 -6.86 -34.70
N ARG A 338 1.55 -6.56 -35.03
CA ARG A 338 2.72 -7.14 -34.34
C ARG A 338 3.32 -6.22 -33.29
N LEU A 339 2.76 -5.03 -33.06
CA LEU A 339 3.17 -4.17 -31.96
C LEU A 339 2.48 -4.65 -30.70
N CYS A 340 3.28 -4.98 -29.69
CA CYS A 340 2.82 -5.50 -28.42
C CYS A 340 3.46 -4.75 -27.26
N MET A 341 2.82 -4.82 -26.09
CA MET A 341 3.39 -4.40 -24.82
C MET A 341 3.92 -5.63 -24.10
N LYS A 342 5.17 -5.56 -23.64
CA LYS A 342 5.83 -6.57 -22.82
C LYS A 342 5.99 -6.04 -21.41
N PHE A 343 5.50 -6.82 -20.47
CA PHE A 343 5.51 -6.55 -19.04
C PHE A 343 6.47 -7.51 -18.37
N THR A 344 7.52 -7.00 -17.74
CA THR A 344 8.53 -7.82 -17.05
C THR A 344 8.55 -7.49 -15.57
N THR A 345 8.38 -8.51 -14.74
CA THR A 345 8.49 -8.43 -13.27
C THR A 345 9.51 -9.46 -12.78
N LYS A 346 9.79 -9.49 -11.47
CA LYS A 346 10.62 -10.55 -10.87
C LYS A 346 10.05 -11.96 -11.05
N GLN A 347 8.73 -12.07 -11.25
CA GLN A 347 8.00 -13.34 -11.29
C GLN A 347 7.88 -13.90 -12.72
N GLY A 348 8.12 -13.08 -13.74
CA GLY A 348 7.96 -13.49 -15.14
C GLY A 348 7.76 -12.33 -16.11
N SER A 349 7.52 -12.70 -17.36
CA SER A 349 7.26 -11.78 -18.47
C SER A 349 5.94 -12.14 -19.16
N TRP A 350 5.14 -11.12 -19.49
CA TRP A 350 3.89 -11.26 -20.23
C TRP A 350 3.88 -10.35 -21.44
N VAL A 351 3.32 -10.82 -22.55
CA VAL A 351 3.20 -10.05 -23.80
C VAL A 351 1.74 -9.94 -24.17
N LYS A 352 1.28 -8.72 -24.47
CA LYS A 352 -0.09 -8.43 -24.90
C LYS A 352 -0.06 -7.56 -26.15
N CYS A 353 -0.73 -8.01 -27.19
CA CYS A 353 -0.74 -7.38 -28.49
C CYS A 353 -2.12 -6.72 -28.71
N PRO A 354 -2.29 -5.43 -28.36
CA PRO A 354 -3.59 -4.76 -28.42
C PRO A 354 -4.16 -4.69 -29.84
N PHE A 355 -3.30 -4.76 -30.86
CA PHE A 355 -3.66 -4.61 -32.26
C PHE A 355 -3.81 -5.93 -33.04
N ALA A 356 -3.67 -7.09 -32.37
CA ALA A 356 -3.64 -8.39 -33.06
C ALA A 356 -4.99 -8.79 -33.70
N HIS A 357 -6.11 -8.38 -33.11
CA HIS A 357 -7.45 -8.89 -33.45
C HIS A 357 -8.51 -7.81 -33.74
N GLY A 358 -8.12 -6.63 -34.24
CA GLY A 358 -9.07 -5.54 -34.51
C GLY A 358 -8.88 -4.83 -35.85
N GLU A 359 -9.94 -4.19 -36.33
CA GLU A 359 -9.91 -3.23 -37.43
C GLU A 359 -9.44 -1.86 -36.92
N PHE A 360 -8.15 -1.77 -36.60
CA PHE A 360 -7.52 -0.50 -36.31
C PHE A 360 -7.30 0.28 -37.62
N PRO A 361 -7.15 1.62 -37.58
CA PRO A 361 -6.76 2.43 -38.73
C PRO A 361 -5.29 2.12 -39.11
N ALA A 362 -5.07 0.89 -39.55
CA ALA A 362 -3.79 0.38 -39.97
C ALA A 362 -3.55 0.77 -41.42
N TRP A 363 -2.31 1.13 -41.71
CA TRP A 363 -1.84 1.30 -43.06
C TRP A 363 -1.48 -0.07 -43.67
N LYS A 364 -1.53 -0.18 -45.00
CA LYS A 364 -1.11 -1.39 -45.73
C LYS A 364 -0.02 -1.04 -46.74
N MET A 365 1.00 -1.88 -46.80
CA MET A 365 2.00 -1.89 -47.87
C MET A 365 1.63 -2.93 -48.92
N ARG A 366 1.69 -2.56 -50.19
CA ARG A 366 1.54 -3.46 -51.33
C ARG A 366 2.66 -3.23 -52.33
N THR A 367 2.98 -4.23 -53.12
CA THR A 367 3.96 -4.12 -54.20
C THR A 367 3.31 -4.51 -55.51
N ALA A 368 3.64 -3.83 -56.60
CA ALA A 368 3.30 -4.24 -57.96
C ALA A 368 4.53 -4.11 -58.88
N ALA A 369 4.72 -5.07 -59.77
CA ALA A 369 5.72 -4.98 -60.82
C ALA A 369 5.10 -4.29 -62.05
N VAL A 370 5.65 -3.16 -62.46
CA VAL A 370 5.19 -2.39 -63.63
C VAL A 370 6.41 -2.15 -64.54
N ALA A 371 6.41 -2.76 -65.73
CA ALA A 371 7.52 -2.73 -66.68
C ALA A 371 8.87 -3.18 -66.05
N GLU A 372 9.91 -2.35 -66.09
CA GLU A 372 11.24 -2.62 -65.51
C GLU A 372 11.38 -2.16 -64.04
N GLN A 373 10.27 -1.79 -63.39
CA GLN A 373 10.29 -1.22 -62.03
C GLN A 373 9.31 -1.93 -61.08
N ILE A 374 9.73 -2.12 -59.82
CA ILE A 374 8.82 -2.49 -58.72
C ILE A 374 8.28 -1.19 -58.13
N GLN A 375 6.97 -1.08 -57.92
CA GLN A 375 6.30 0.03 -57.25
C GLN A 375 5.76 -0.42 -55.88
N VAL A 376 6.09 0.31 -54.82
CA VAL A 376 5.61 0.07 -53.45
C VAL A 376 4.54 1.08 -53.07
N PHE A 377 3.33 0.61 -52.77
CA PHE A 377 2.15 1.42 -52.40
C PHE A 377 1.85 1.37 -50.91
N PHE A 378 1.65 2.55 -50.33
CA PHE A 378 1.10 2.73 -48.99
C PHE A 378 -0.35 3.18 -49.09
N THR A 379 -1.22 2.53 -48.33
CA THR A 379 -2.62 2.96 -48.15
C THR A 379 -2.83 3.19 -46.67
N SER A 380 -3.32 4.36 -46.28
CA SER A 380 -3.51 4.75 -44.88
C SER A 380 -4.86 5.45 -44.73
N GLN A 381 -5.58 5.14 -43.66
CA GLN A 381 -6.86 5.80 -43.33
C GLN A 381 -6.67 7.18 -42.70
N THR A 382 -5.46 7.46 -42.20
CA THR A 382 -5.08 8.74 -41.60
C THR A 382 -3.87 9.33 -42.31
N LYS A 383 -3.67 10.65 -42.21
CA LYS A 383 -2.46 11.30 -42.68
C LYS A 383 -1.25 10.70 -41.97
N ALA A 384 -0.30 10.18 -42.74
CA ALA A 384 0.90 9.50 -42.26
C ALA A 384 2.07 9.78 -43.20
N GLN A 385 3.28 9.61 -42.68
CA GLN A 385 4.51 9.66 -43.47
C GLN A 385 5.20 8.31 -43.42
N PHE A 386 5.64 7.84 -44.58
CA PHE A 386 6.25 6.52 -44.71
C PHE A 386 7.67 6.64 -45.26
N SER A 387 8.51 5.69 -44.83
CA SER A 387 9.82 5.43 -45.42
C SER A 387 9.91 3.96 -45.83
N VAL A 388 10.69 3.70 -46.88
CA VAL A 388 10.93 2.36 -47.42
C VAL A 388 12.42 2.13 -47.60
N LEU A 389 12.86 0.91 -47.31
CA LEU A 389 14.19 0.41 -47.59
C LEU A 389 14.12 -0.98 -48.25
N VAL A 390 15.18 -1.31 -48.99
CA VAL A 390 15.44 -2.66 -49.48
C VAL A 390 16.56 -3.27 -48.66
N CYS A 391 16.31 -4.49 -48.21
CA CYS A 391 17.19 -5.26 -47.34
C CYS A 391 17.52 -6.60 -48.00
N ASN A 392 18.76 -7.07 -47.84
CA ASN A 392 19.13 -8.44 -48.18
C ASN A 392 18.57 -9.41 -47.12
N ARG A 393 18.04 -10.55 -47.55
CA ARG A 393 17.50 -11.61 -46.70
C ARG A 393 18.52 -12.15 -45.69
N THR A 394 19.82 -12.05 -45.94
CA THR A 394 20.87 -12.50 -45.00
C THR A 394 21.20 -11.49 -43.90
N GLN A 395 20.76 -10.22 -44.01
CA GLN A 395 21.04 -9.13 -43.05
C GLN A 395 19.74 -8.46 -42.58
N LEU A 396 18.78 -9.28 -42.15
CA LEU A 396 17.43 -8.87 -41.77
C LEU A 396 17.34 -8.00 -40.50
N ALA A 397 18.28 -8.18 -39.56
CA ALA A 397 18.23 -7.54 -38.25
C ALA A 397 18.86 -6.13 -38.23
N SER A 398 19.79 -5.86 -39.16
CA SER A 398 20.59 -4.63 -39.20
C SER A 398 20.62 -4.09 -40.62
N CYS A 399 19.44 -3.87 -41.23
CA CYS A 399 19.32 -3.40 -42.61
C CYS A 399 19.96 -2.00 -42.79
N GLU A 400 21.29 -1.97 -42.83
CA GLU A 400 22.13 -0.81 -43.05
C GLU A 400 22.53 -0.79 -44.52
N SER A 401 21.97 0.19 -45.23
CA SER A 401 22.60 0.86 -46.36
C SER A 401 22.65 0.16 -47.73
N LEU A 402 21.51 -0.26 -48.27
CA LEU A 402 21.35 -0.33 -49.73
C LEU A 402 20.04 0.30 -50.26
N GLY A 403 19.37 1.11 -49.44
CA GLY A 403 18.04 1.63 -49.74
C GLY A 403 17.97 3.15 -49.91
N MET A 404 17.38 3.57 -51.02
CA MET A 404 16.96 4.94 -51.31
C MET A 404 15.88 5.38 -50.29
N HIS A 405 16.16 6.38 -49.47
CA HIS A 405 15.19 6.93 -48.52
C HIS A 405 14.16 7.79 -49.25
N HIS A 406 12.92 7.32 -49.34
CA HIS A 406 11.80 8.12 -49.83
C HIS A 406 10.83 8.39 -48.69
N SER A 407 10.81 9.63 -48.19
CA SER A 407 9.77 10.11 -47.29
C SER A 407 8.59 10.57 -48.12
N VAL A 408 7.41 10.02 -47.84
CA VAL A 408 6.22 10.37 -48.62
C VAL A 408 5.11 10.77 -47.70
N SER A 409 4.45 11.88 -48.04
CA SER A 409 3.36 12.43 -47.27
C SER A 409 2.03 12.26 -48.03
N VAL A 410 1.04 11.69 -47.33
CA VAL A 410 -0.42 11.77 -47.57
C VAL A 410 -1.08 10.72 -48.48
N GLY A 411 -2.11 10.06 -47.91
CA GLY A 411 -3.51 9.99 -48.39
C GLY A 411 -3.86 9.36 -49.73
N ASP A 412 -2.91 8.83 -50.49
CA ASP A 412 -3.16 7.96 -51.64
C ASP A 412 -1.90 7.17 -52.01
N SER A 413 -2.06 6.22 -52.93
CA SER A 413 -1.04 5.24 -53.30
C SER A 413 0.22 5.90 -53.87
N VAL A 414 1.30 5.90 -53.09
CA VAL A 414 2.62 6.35 -53.56
C VAL A 414 3.29 5.22 -54.33
N SER A 415 4.01 5.49 -55.42
CA SER A 415 4.85 4.48 -56.09
C SER A 415 6.34 4.81 -55.95
N ILE A 416 7.12 3.94 -55.32
CA ILE A 416 8.60 4.02 -55.34
C ILE A 416 9.10 3.03 -56.36
N ALA A 417 9.76 3.51 -57.43
CA ALA A 417 10.33 2.70 -58.50
C ALA A 417 11.68 2.07 -58.09
N MET A 418 11.80 0.74 -58.22
CA MET A 418 13.05 0.01 -57.93
C MET A 418 13.47 -0.88 -59.11
N SER A 419 14.76 -1.09 -59.30
CA SER A 419 15.30 -1.91 -60.41
C SER A 419 14.83 -3.37 -60.36
N ARG A 420 14.54 -3.96 -61.53
CA ARG A 420 14.11 -5.36 -61.69
C ARG A 420 15.17 -6.39 -61.30
N GLU A 421 16.44 -5.99 -61.19
CA GLU A 421 17.52 -6.87 -60.67
C GLU A 421 17.31 -7.27 -59.20
N MET A 422 16.43 -6.56 -58.49
CA MET A 422 16.03 -6.84 -57.11
C MET A 422 14.91 -7.91 -57.01
N CYS A 423 14.49 -8.49 -58.13
CA CYS A 423 13.48 -9.55 -58.19
C CYS A 423 14.10 -10.93 -57.86
N GLY A 424 13.63 -11.57 -56.79
CA GLY A 424 14.09 -12.89 -56.36
C GLY A 424 13.88 -13.13 -54.87
N SER A 425 14.27 -14.31 -54.37
CA SER A 425 14.17 -14.69 -52.95
C SER A 425 15.20 -14.01 -52.05
N THR A 426 16.13 -13.23 -52.63
CA THR A 426 17.30 -12.65 -51.95
C THR A 426 17.01 -11.29 -51.32
N PHE A 427 16.01 -10.55 -51.83
CA PHE A 427 15.71 -9.19 -51.38
C PHE A 427 14.34 -9.09 -50.71
N CYS A 428 14.24 -8.20 -49.72
CA CYS A 428 13.01 -7.87 -49.02
C CYS A 428 12.82 -6.35 -49.02
N ILE A 429 11.57 -5.91 -49.15
CA ILE A 429 11.17 -4.52 -48.99
C ILE A 429 10.63 -4.33 -47.58
N GLN A 430 11.14 -3.32 -46.89
CA GLN A 430 10.76 -2.94 -45.54
C GLN A 430 10.19 -1.52 -45.54
N GLY A 431 8.98 -1.34 -45.00
CA GLY A 431 8.34 -0.03 -44.86
C GLY A 431 7.89 0.21 -43.43
N TRP A 432 7.92 1.48 -42.99
CA TRP A 432 7.43 1.89 -41.67
C TRP A 432 7.00 3.35 -41.67
N ARG A 433 6.29 3.77 -40.62
CA ARG A 433 5.90 5.17 -40.44
C ARG A 433 6.97 5.99 -39.74
N THR A 434 7.21 7.18 -40.23
CA THR A 434 8.20 8.13 -39.70
C THR A 434 7.59 9.31 -38.96
N ASP A 435 6.27 9.52 -39.08
CA ASP A 435 5.55 10.59 -38.37
C ASP A 435 5.28 10.25 -36.88
N VAL A 436 5.69 9.07 -36.44
CA VAL A 436 5.43 8.48 -35.11
C VAL A 436 6.74 8.11 -34.41
N ASP A 437 6.73 8.06 -33.08
CA ASP A 437 7.93 7.73 -32.28
C ASP A 437 8.14 6.22 -32.17
N TYR A 438 7.06 5.45 -32.26
CA TYR A 438 7.08 4.00 -32.17
C TYR A 438 6.32 3.38 -33.35
N SER A 439 7.05 2.85 -34.33
CA SER A 439 6.49 2.10 -35.47
C SER A 439 7.17 0.74 -35.58
N VAL A 440 6.39 -0.25 -36.04
CA VAL A 440 6.89 -1.58 -36.34
C VAL A 440 7.03 -1.71 -37.86
N PRO A 441 8.22 -2.06 -38.37
CA PRO A 441 8.39 -2.21 -39.80
C PRO A 441 7.64 -3.41 -40.35
N LEU A 442 6.89 -3.16 -41.42
CA LEU A 442 6.27 -4.18 -42.25
C LEU A 442 7.27 -4.61 -43.32
N GLN A 443 7.28 -5.91 -43.62
CA GLN A 443 8.24 -6.48 -44.53
C GLN A 443 7.56 -7.43 -45.51
N ILE A 444 7.92 -7.31 -46.78
CA ILE A 444 7.50 -8.18 -47.89
C ILE A 444 8.77 -8.74 -48.54
N CYS A 445 8.89 -10.06 -48.59
CA CYS A 445 9.97 -10.78 -49.28
C CYS A 445 9.36 -11.60 -50.43
N ASP A 446 10.23 -12.22 -51.23
CA ASP A 446 9.82 -13.13 -52.31
C ASP A 446 8.93 -12.42 -53.34
N ILE A 447 9.39 -11.28 -53.84
CA ILE A 447 8.65 -10.44 -54.78
C ILE A 447 8.65 -11.10 -56.16
N HIS A 448 7.45 -11.45 -56.64
CA HIS A 448 7.27 -12.10 -57.94
C HIS A 448 7.14 -11.04 -59.03
N CYS A 449 8.15 -10.94 -59.89
CA CYS A 449 8.14 -10.06 -61.05
C CYS A 449 7.75 -10.89 -62.29
N GLY A 450 6.47 -10.86 -62.68
CA GLY A 450 6.00 -11.58 -63.86
C GLY A 450 6.64 -11.07 -65.15
N ALA A 451 7.02 -12.00 -66.04
CA ALA A 451 7.24 -11.70 -67.45
C ALA A 451 5.89 -11.44 -68.14
N GLY A 452 5.88 -10.58 -69.17
CA GLY A 452 4.69 -9.91 -69.71
C GLY A 452 3.48 -10.78 -70.07
N SER A 453 2.31 -10.15 -69.92
CA SER A 453 0.96 -10.47 -70.40
C SER A 453 0.53 -11.94 -70.53
N GLN A 454 -0.51 -12.33 -69.80
CA GLN A 454 -1.75 -12.83 -70.40
C GLN A 454 -2.89 -12.83 -69.37
N ASN A 455 -4.08 -12.41 -69.82
CA ASN A 455 -5.36 -12.43 -69.11
C ASN A 455 -5.68 -13.80 -68.49
N LEU A 456 -6.16 -13.84 -67.23
CA LEU A 456 -7.28 -14.66 -66.68
C LEU A 456 -7.24 -14.72 -65.13
N PRO A 457 -8.37 -15.02 -64.42
CA PRO A 457 -9.15 -14.01 -63.71
C PRO A 457 -9.02 -14.02 -62.18
N LEU A 458 -9.63 -12.99 -61.58
CA LEU A 458 -9.96 -12.79 -60.16
C LEU A 458 -10.19 -14.10 -59.37
N ARG A 459 -9.28 -14.42 -58.44
CA ARG A 459 -9.61 -15.25 -57.28
C ARG A 459 -10.13 -14.35 -56.16
N GLN A 460 -11.43 -14.12 -56.14
CA GLN A 460 -12.14 -13.74 -54.93
C GLN A 460 -12.09 -14.93 -53.97
N ILE A 461 -11.28 -14.85 -52.92
CA ILE A 461 -11.55 -15.62 -51.71
C ILE A 461 -12.52 -14.77 -50.89
N GLY A 462 -13.80 -14.92 -51.23
CA GLY A 462 -14.89 -14.47 -50.38
C GLY A 462 -15.02 -15.44 -49.22
N THR A 463 -14.61 -15.03 -48.03
CA THR A 463 -15.18 -15.57 -46.80
C THR A 463 -16.27 -14.62 -46.33
N ASN A 464 -17.49 -14.94 -46.76
CA ASN A 464 -18.71 -14.45 -46.15
C ASN A 464 -18.70 -14.83 -44.66
N TYR A 465 -18.49 -13.85 -43.78
CA TYR A 465 -19.05 -13.89 -42.43
C TYR A 465 -19.91 -12.65 -42.23
N ARG A 466 -21.17 -12.79 -42.63
CA ARG A 466 -22.25 -11.92 -42.17
C ARG A 466 -22.53 -12.31 -40.72
N GLN A 467 -21.96 -11.58 -39.76
CA GLN A 467 -22.42 -11.63 -38.38
C GLN A 467 -22.91 -10.26 -37.93
N ARG A 468 -24.15 -10.32 -37.45
CA ARG A 468 -25.05 -9.26 -37.06
C ARG A 468 -24.54 -8.66 -35.75
N TRP A 469 -24.30 -7.34 -35.74
CA TRP A 469 -24.06 -6.61 -34.51
C TRP A 469 -25.36 -6.49 -33.73
N ASP A 470 -25.38 -7.05 -32.52
CA ASP A 470 -26.29 -6.61 -31.47
C ASP A 470 -25.70 -5.33 -30.87
N LYS A 471 -26.26 -4.19 -31.30
CA LYS A 471 -26.12 -2.92 -30.58
C LYS A 471 -26.86 -3.08 -29.26
N THR A 472 -26.18 -3.22 -28.13
CA THR A 472 -26.68 -2.69 -26.85
C THR A 472 -25.64 -2.77 -25.74
N ARG A 473 -25.64 -1.70 -24.91
CA ARG A 473 -24.96 -1.48 -23.63
C ARG A 473 -23.49 -1.03 -23.73
N PHE A 474 -23.08 0.14 -23.22
CA PHE A 474 -23.66 1.02 -22.20
C PHE A 474 -22.94 2.40 -22.25
N PRO A 475 -23.31 3.38 -21.40
CA PRO A 475 -23.62 4.75 -21.79
C PRO A 475 -22.42 5.69 -21.70
N TRP A 476 -22.48 6.76 -22.49
CA TRP A 476 -21.81 8.00 -22.16
C TRP A 476 -22.53 8.61 -20.96
N SER A 477 -21.80 8.81 -19.87
CA SER A 477 -22.19 9.74 -18.82
C SER A 477 -21.15 10.84 -18.79
N ASP A 478 -21.65 12.04 -18.98
CA ASP A 478 -20.97 13.33 -18.95
C ASP A 478 -20.10 13.51 -17.69
N ILE A 479 -18.90 14.10 -17.89
CA ILE A 479 -18.27 15.19 -17.12
C ILE A 479 -17.02 15.64 -17.90
#